data_AF-A0AB38BVQ5-F1
#
_entry.id   AF-A0AB38BVQ5-F1
#
_cell.length_a   1.000
_cell.length_b   1.000
_cell.length_c   1.000
_cell.angle_alpha   90.00
_cell.angle_beta   90.00
_cell.angle_gamma   90.00
#
_symmetry.space_group_name_H-M   'P 1'
#
loop_
_entity.id
_entity.type
_entity.pdbx_description
1 polymer ?
#
loop_
_entity_poly.entity_id
_entity_poly.type
_entity_poly.pdbx_seq_one_letter_code
_entity_poly.pdbx_strand_id
1 'polypeptide(L)'
;MSCTCDQDHQSATPSNASDASQDPQSSQLNPFNEAASVGVDDTAARAKRRSENYRLILAFAVFVGAMSIIATAVYVNPGVYKLDEQTVAFLSQAFNAGVLLTIPFLLGAVGAGTRLLLSEVRIVDKLPLVGGSAFMACFSWISIKSGVLVSLVAPHLAPRGIDMKDALSTPISFYTMSLVAILVGMFSTNLYLFITQRVEQLSKQPPNGK
;
A
#
# COMPACT_ATOMS: atom_id res chain seq x y z
N MET A 1 -24.16 -41.19 25.11
CA MET A 1 -23.75 -42.31 26.01
C MET A 1 -22.35 -42.69 25.59
N SER A 2 -21.31 -42.02 26.12
CA SER A 2 -20.65 -42.27 27.42
C SER A 2 -19.73 -43.51 27.33
N CYS A 3 -18.40 -43.31 27.26
CA CYS A 3 -17.39 -43.50 28.34
C CYS A 3 -16.80 -44.94 28.33
N THR A 4 -15.54 -45.31 28.59
CA THR A 4 -14.30 -44.69 29.16
C THR A 4 -13.19 -45.77 29.26
N CYS A 5 -11.92 -45.35 29.54
CA CYS A 5 -10.81 -46.04 30.26
C CYS A 5 -10.01 -47.16 29.54
N ASP A 6 -8.72 -47.45 29.76
CA ASP A 6 -7.57 -46.96 30.57
C ASP A 6 -6.32 -47.72 30.03
N GLN A 7 -5.17 -47.10 29.70
CA GLN A 7 -3.89 -47.03 30.45
C GLN A 7 -3.27 -48.36 30.96
N ASP A 8 -2.07 -48.74 30.47
CA ASP A 8 -0.85 -48.93 31.30
C ASP A 8 0.41 -49.45 30.56
N HIS A 9 1.55 -49.18 31.22
CA HIS A 9 2.96 -49.17 30.79
C HIS A 9 3.75 -50.49 31.00
N GLN A 10 4.89 -50.60 30.27
CA GLN A 10 6.18 -51.27 30.64
C GLN A 10 6.20 -52.82 30.71
N SER A 11 7.25 -53.59 30.40
CA SER A 11 8.69 -53.39 30.16
C SER A 11 9.32 -54.75 29.69
N ALA A 12 10.51 -54.72 29.05
CA ALA A 12 11.65 -55.66 29.23
C ALA A 12 12.46 -56.00 27.94
N THR A 13 13.69 -55.49 27.92
CA THR A 13 14.95 -55.84 27.22
C THR A 13 15.43 -57.30 27.50
N PRO A 14 16.42 -57.93 26.80
CA PRO A 14 17.87 -57.56 26.74
C PRO A 14 18.56 -57.90 25.38
N SER A 15 19.86 -57.74 25.06
CA SER A 15 21.13 -57.75 25.82
C SER A 15 22.32 -57.43 24.88
N ASN A 16 23.38 -56.81 25.45
CA ASN A 16 24.84 -56.98 25.16
C ASN A 16 25.43 -56.63 23.77
N ALA A 17 26.65 -56.10 23.61
CA ALA A 17 27.86 -56.01 24.43
C ALA A 17 28.73 -54.81 23.94
N SER A 18 29.26 -53.99 24.85
CA SER A 18 30.69 -53.82 25.18
C SER A 18 31.58 -53.11 24.14
N ASP A 19 32.03 -51.89 24.45
CA ASP A 19 33.40 -51.70 24.94
C ASP A 19 33.64 -50.29 25.50
N ALA A 20 34.36 -50.25 26.60
CA ALA A 20 34.73 -49.07 27.37
C ALA A 20 36.17 -48.65 27.05
N SER A 21 36.45 -47.35 27.06
CA SER A 21 37.68 -46.75 27.61
C SER A 21 37.55 -45.22 27.67
N GLN A 22 37.92 -44.69 28.83
CA GLN A 22 37.84 -43.30 29.30
C GLN A 22 38.86 -42.39 28.60
N ASP A 23 38.52 -41.10 28.41
CA ASP A 23 39.14 -40.03 29.20
C ASP A 23 38.42 -38.67 29.03
N PRO A 24 38.45 -37.79 30.06
CA PRO A 24 37.67 -36.57 30.10
C PRO A 24 38.51 -35.37 29.62
N GLN A 25 38.11 -34.74 28.51
CA GLN A 25 38.53 -33.37 28.22
C GLN A 25 37.32 -32.44 28.20
N SER A 26 37.28 -31.65 29.27
CA SER A 26 36.57 -30.39 29.41
C SER A 26 36.80 -29.49 28.20
N SER A 27 35.88 -29.54 27.24
CA SER A 27 35.70 -28.46 26.27
C SER A 27 35.19 -27.24 27.00
N GLN A 28 36.13 -26.39 27.39
CA GLN A 28 35.87 -25.03 27.86
C GLN A 28 34.92 -24.31 26.89
N LEU A 29 33.73 -23.96 27.37
CA LEU A 29 32.97 -22.84 26.82
C LEU A 29 33.85 -21.60 26.97
N ASN A 30 34.38 -21.09 25.85
CA ASN A 30 35.02 -19.79 25.79
C ASN A 30 33.93 -18.71 25.83
N PRO A 31 33.76 -17.94 26.93
CA PRO A 31 32.82 -16.81 26.97
C PRO A 31 33.29 -15.61 26.13
N PHE A 32 34.43 -15.73 25.44
CA PHE A 32 35.07 -14.63 24.73
C PHE A 32 34.59 -14.46 23.28
N ASN A 33 33.97 -15.49 22.67
CA ASN A 33 33.47 -15.39 21.29
C ASN A 33 32.05 -14.81 21.17
N GLU A 34 31.31 -14.72 22.27
CA GLU A 34 29.94 -14.18 22.27
C GLU A 34 29.92 -12.64 22.28
N ALA A 35 30.98 -12.00 22.74
CA ALA A 35 31.13 -10.54 22.71
C ALA A 35 31.52 -10.01 21.31
N ALA A 36 32.06 -10.86 20.42
CA ALA A 36 32.54 -10.45 19.10
C ALA A 36 31.43 -10.45 18.02
N SER A 37 30.43 -11.34 18.12
CA SER A 37 29.31 -11.38 17.17
C SER A 37 28.28 -10.27 17.41
N VAL A 38 28.10 -9.85 18.67
CA VAL A 38 27.15 -8.78 19.06
C VAL A 38 27.55 -7.41 18.48
N GLY A 39 28.85 -7.14 18.26
CA GLY A 39 29.32 -5.87 17.68
C GLY A 39 29.27 -5.79 16.15
N VAL A 40 29.30 -6.93 15.45
CA VAL A 40 29.41 -6.96 13.98
C VAL A 40 28.03 -6.81 13.31
N ASP A 41 26.99 -7.42 13.88
CA ASP A 41 25.63 -7.27 13.34
C ASP A 41 25.06 -5.86 13.58
N ASP A 42 25.37 -5.25 14.74
CA ASP A 42 24.97 -3.87 15.05
C ASP A 42 25.65 -2.83 14.15
N THR A 43 26.91 -3.06 13.74
CA THR A 43 27.63 -2.15 12.86
C THR A 43 27.15 -2.24 11.40
N ALA A 44 26.85 -3.44 10.91
CA ALA A 44 26.26 -3.65 9.58
C ALA A 44 24.84 -3.08 9.47
N ALA A 45 24.00 -3.27 10.49
CA ALA A 45 22.64 -2.72 10.54
C ALA A 45 22.64 -1.18 10.63
N ARG A 46 23.57 -0.58 11.36
CA ARG A 46 23.75 0.90 11.43
C ARG A 46 24.28 1.48 10.11
N ALA A 47 25.18 0.78 9.42
CA ALA A 47 25.68 1.20 8.11
C ALA A 47 24.58 1.21 7.04
N LYS A 48 23.70 0.18 7.05
CA LYS A 48 22.57 0.08 6.11
C LYS A 48 21.50 1.15 6.34
N ARG A 49 21.14 1.43 7.60
CA ARG A 49 20.20 2.55 7.92
C ARG A 49 20.77 3.91 7.54
N ARG A 50 22.09 4.10 7.68
CA ARG A 50 22.75 5.36 7.30
C ARG A 50 22.76 5.59 5.80
N SER A 51 22.96 4.54 4.99
CA SER A 51 22.94 4.66 3.53
C SER A 51 21.54 4.91 2.97
N GLU A 52 20.49 4.30 3.55
CA GLU A 52 19.09 4.58 3.19
C GLU A 52 18.68 6.01 3.53
N ASN A 53 19.02 6.48 4.74
CA ASN A 53 18.76 7.87 5.14
C ASN A 53 19.55 8.88 4.29
N TYR A 54 20.80 8.59 3.94
CA TYR A 54 21.60 9.45 3.08
C TYR A 54 21.04 9.51 1.65
N ARG A 55 20.54 8.39 1.13
CA ARG A 55 19.88 8.35 -0.19
C ARG A 55 18.58 9.16 -0.20
N LEU A 56 17.82 9.13 0.88
CA LEU A 56 16.59 9.91 1.03
C LEU A 56 16.89 11.42 1.18
N ILE A 57 17.90 11.78 1.97
CA ILE A 57 18.37 13.17 2.13
C ILE A 57 18.92 13.69 0.79
N LEU A 58 19.70 12.89 0.06
CA LEU A 58 20.23 13.27 -1.25
C LEU A 58 19.08 13.48 -2.26
N ALA A 59 18.10 12.58 -2.31
CA ALA A 59 16.94 12.74 -3.18
C ALA A 59 16.13 14.01 -2.83
N PHE A 60 15.94 14.28 -1.55
CA PHE A 60 15.29 15.51 -1.08
C PHE A 60 16.10 16.76 -1.43
N ALA A 61 17.42 16.74 -1.26
CA ALA A 61 18.31 17.84 -1.60
C ALA A 61 18.31 18.13 -3.11
N VAL A 62 18.28 17.10 -3.96
CA VAL A 62 18.14 17.26 -5.42
C VAL A 62 16.79 17.88 -5.78
N PHE A 63 15.71 17.44 -5.14
CA PHE A 63 14.37 18.00 -5.36
C PHE A 63 14.29 19.48 -4.96
N VAL A 64 14.80 19.83 -3.78
CA VAL A 64 14.85 21.22 -3.29
C VAL A 64 15.78 22.07 -4.17
N GLY A 65 16.92 21.54 -4.59
CA GLY A 65 17.83 22.21 -5.51
C GLY A 65 17.19 22.51 -6.86
N ALA A 66 16.50 21.52 -7.46
CA ALA A 66 15.76 21.72 -8.70
C ALA A 66 14.66 22.80 -8.56
N MET A 67 13.90 22.77 -7.46
CA MET A 67 12.89 23.79 -7.17
C MET A 67 13.50 25.18 -6.95
N SER A 68 14.64 25.27 -6.29
CA SER A 68 15.36 26.53 -6.05
C SER A 68 15.90 27.14 -7.35
N ILE A 69 16.41 26.31 -8.27
CA ILE A 69 16.85 26.75 -9.60
C ILE A 69 15.68 27.34 -10.39
N ILE A 70 14.52 26.65 -10.38
CA ILE A 70 13.31 27.13 -11.05
C ILE A 70 12.82 28.44 -10.42
N ALA A 71 12.75 28.52 -9.09
CA ALA A 71 12.32 29.72 -8.39
C ALA A 71 13.23 30.92 -8.69
N THR A 72 14.54 30.71 -8.74
CA THR A 72 15.51 31.75 -9.08
C THR A 72 15.37 32.18 -10.55
N ALA A 73 15.14 31.22 -11.47
CA ALA A 73 14.90 31.51 -12.88
C ALA A 73 13.63 32.37 -13.10
N VAL A 74 12.57 32.13 -12.32
CA VAL A 74 11.34 32.94 -12.30
C VAL A 74 11.62 34.36 -11.80
N TYR A 75 12.43 34.51 -10.75
CA TYR A 75 12.72 35.81 -10.14
C TYR A 75 13.59 36.72 -11.04
N VAL A 76 14.55 36.13 -11.75
CA VAL A 76 15.47 36.87 -12.65
C VAL A 76 14.79 37.28 -13.95
N ASN A 77 13.79 36.53 -14.43
CA ASN A 77 13.09 36.80 -15.69
C ASN A 77 11.57 36.99 -15.50
N PRO A 78 11.12 38.07 -14.83
CA PRO A 78 9.71 38.32 -14.56
C PRO A 78 8.90 38.58 -15.84
N GLY A 79 9.55 38.91 -16.96
CA GLY A 79 8.90 39.16 -18.25
C GLY A 79 8.48 37.90 -19.03
N VAL A 80 9.15 36.76 -18.80
CA VAL A 80 8.81 35.47 -19.43
C VAL A 80 7.77 34.70 -18.58
N TYR A 81 7.68 35.04 -17.29
CA TYR A 81 6.80 34.42 -16.30
C TYR A 81 5.69 35.35 -15.80
N LYS A 82 5.21 36.29 -16.63
CA LYS A 82 3.88 36.85 -16.39
C LYS A 82 2.90 35.74 -16.69
N LEU A 83 2.41 35.07 -15.64
CA LEU A 83 1.31 34.13 -15.78
C LEU A 83 0.16 34.89 -16.41
N ASP A 84 -0.24 34.44 -17.59
CA ASP A 84 -1.42 34.96 -18.26
C ASP A 84 -2.63 34.87 -17.32
N GLU A 85 -3.54 35.83 -17.39
CA GLU A 85 -4.72 35.90 -16.51
C GLU A 85 -5.54 34.60 -16.59
N GLN A 86 -5.56 33.97 -17.77
CA GLN A 86 -6.15 32.65 -17.99
C GLN A 86 -5.49 31.55 -17.15
N THR A 87 -4.16 31.59 -17.00
CA THR A 87 -3.40 30.60 -16.22
C THR A 87 -3.71 30.73 -14.73
N VAL A 88 -3.83 31.96 -14.23
CA VAL A 88 -4.20 32.23 -12.83
C VAL A 88 -5.64 31.76 -12.55
N ALA A 89 -6.57 32.01 -13.47
CA ALA A 89 -7.94 31.52 -13.37
C ALA A 89 -8.01 29.99 -13.34
N PHE A 90 -7.27 29.30 -14.22
CA PHE A 90 -7.18 27.84 -14.21
C PHE A 90 -6.59 27.30 -12.90
N LEU A 91 -5.56 27.95 -12.35
CA LEU A 91 -4.94 27.54 -11.10
C LEU A 91 -5.92 27.65 -9.92
N SER A 92 -6.68 28.75 -9.85
CA SER A 92 -7.72 28.94 -8.83
C SER A 92 -8.84 27.88 -8.95
N GLN A 93 -9.25 27.56 -10.17
CA GLN A 93 -10.25 26.52 -10.42
C GLN A 93 -9.71 25.13 -10.03
N ALA A 94 -8.45 24.83 -10.34
CA ALA A 94 -7.79 23.58 -9.98
C ALA A 94 -7.66 23.43 -8.46
N PHE A 95 -7.31 24.50 -7.74
CA PHE A 95 -7.26 24.49 -6.28
C PHE A 95 -8.64 24.19 -5.67
N ASN A 96 -9.68 24.88 -6.15
CA ASN A 96 -11.05 24.61 -5.71
C ASN A 96 -11.49 23.17 -5.99
N ALA A 97 -11.15 22.63 -7.17
CA ALA A 97 -11.38 21.24 -7.50
C ALA A 97 -10.61 20.27 -6.58
N GLY A 98 -9.36 20.59 -6.23
CA GLY A 98 -8.53 19.82 -5.30
C GLY A 98 -9.15 19.77 -3.91
N VAL A 99 -9.64 20.89 -3.39
CA VAL A 99 -10.38 20.93 -2.12
C VAL A 99 -11.62 20.05 -2.20
N LEU A 100 -12.38 20.11 -3.30
CA LEU A 100 -13.58 19.30 -3.50
C LEU A 100 -13.27 17.79 -3.61
N LEU A 101 -12.09 17.42 -4.11
CA LEU A 101 -11.60 16.03 -4.17
C LEU A 101 -11.17 15.47 -2.82
N THR A 102 -11.02 16.30 -1.80
CA THR A 102 -10.70 15.82 -0.44
C THR A 102 -11.81 14.94 0.12
N ILE A 103 -13.08 15.23 -0.22
CA ILE A 103 -14.24 14.44 0.23
C ILE A 103 -14.16 12.99 -0.31
N PRO A 104 -14.10 12.74 -1.63
CA PRO A 104 -13.98 11.37 -2.15
C PRO A 104 -12.68 10.69 -1.75
N PHE A 105 -11.59 11.45 -1.53
CA PHE A 105 -10.34 10.90 -1.00
C PHE A 105 -10.56 10.25 0.37
N LEU A 106 -11.16 10.99 1.31
CA LEU A 106 -11.43 10.49 2.65
C LEU A 106 -12.41 9.32 2.63
N LEU A 107 -13.49 9.41 1.86
CA LEU A 107 -14.47 8.33 1.73
C LEU A 107 -13.87 7.06 1.11
N GLY A 108 -13.03 7.21 0.09
CA GLY A 108 -12.29 6.10 -0.52
C GLY A 108 -11.30 5.46 0.45
N ALA A 109 -10.57 6.27 1.22
CA ALA A 109 -9.66 5.80 2.26
C ALA A 109 -10.39 5.04 3.37
N VAL A 110 -11.55 5.53 3.82
CA VAL A 110 -12.41 4.85 4.81
C VAL A 110 -12.92 3.52 4.27
N GLY A 111 -13.39 3.47 3.02
CA GLY A 111 -13.85 2.24 2.37
C GLY A 111 -12.73 1.19 2.26
N ALA A 112 -11.55 1.61 1.84
CA ALA A 112 -10.35 0.77 1.78
C ALA A 112 -9.92 0.29 3.18
N GLY A 113 -9.86 1.19 4.15
CA GLY A 113 -9.49 0.89 5.53
C GLY A 113 -10.44 -0.12 6.18
N THR A 114 -11.75 0.04 5.97
CA THR A 114 -12.77 -0.89 6.45
C THR A 114 -12.55 -2.30 5.89
N ARG A 115 -12.27 -2.41 4.58
CA ARG A 115 -11.99 -3.71 3.95
C ARG A 115 -10.72 -4.35 4.48
N LEU A 116 -9.69 -3.54 4.70
CA LEU A 116 -8.40 -3.99 5.21
C LEU A 116 -8.52 -4.51 6.65
N LEU A 117 -9.27 -3.79 7.51
CA LEU A 117 -9.61 -4.24 8.87
C LEU A 117 -10.35 -5.58 8.87
N LEU A 118 -11.28 -5.77 7.94
CA LEU A 118 -12.01 -7.05 7.78
C LEU A 118 -11.15 -8.21 7.28
N SER A 119 -9.95 -7.94 6.75
CA SER A 119 -9.12 -8.95 6.11
C SER A 119 -7.99 -9.48 7.03
N GLU A 120 -7.97 -9.06 8.31
CA GLU A 120 -6.95 -9.42 9.33
C GLU A 120 -5.49 -9.14 8.92
N VAL A 121 -5.26 -8.35 7.86
CA VAL A 121 -3.93 -7.98 7.38
C VAL A 121 -3.43 -6.75 8.16
N ARG A 122 -2.14 -6.73 8.51
CA ARG A 122 -1.49 -5.58 9.16
C ARG A 122 -1.66 -4.32 8.30
N ILE A 123 -2.43 -3.36 8.81
CA ILE A 123 -2.76 -2.09 8.14
C ILE A 123 -1.52 -1.27 7.79
N VAL A 124 -0.51 -1.32 8.67
CA VAL A 124 0.69 -0.49 8.57
C VAL A 124 1.56 -0.86 7.37
N ASP A 125 1.60 -2.14 7.00
CA ASP A 125 2.39 -2.64 5.87
C ASP A 125 1.74 -2.33 4.52
N LYS A 126 0.47 -1.91 4.52
CA LYS A 126 -0.36 -1.66 3.34
C LYS A 126 -0.88 -0.22 3.29
N LEU A 127 -0.23 0.73 3.98
CA LEU A 127 -0.54 2.16 3.88
C LEU A 127 -0.57 2.70 2.43
N PRO A 128 0.40 2.38 1.55
CA PRO A 128 0.35 2.84 0.15
C PRO A 128 -0.85 2.25 -0.61
N LEU A 129 -1.40 1.11 -0.16
CA LEU A 129 -2.61 0.54 -0.74
C LEU A 129 -3.83 1.42 -0.46
N VAL A 130 -3.99 1.86 0.80
CA VAL A 130 -5.10 2.75 1.20
C VAL A 130 -5.00 4.07 0.45
N GLY A 131 -3.79 4.63 0.34
CA GLY A 131 -3.54 5.84 -0.46
C GLY A 131 -3.92 5.65 -1.94
N GLY A 132 -3.50 4.55 -2.56
CA GLY A 132 -3.85 4.23 -3.94
C GLY A 132 -5.36 4.05 -4.16
N SER A 133 -6.05 3.39 -3.24
CA SER A 133 -7.51 3.23 -3.29
C SER A 133 -8.25 4.58 -3.14
N ALA A 134 -7.76 5.48 -2.29
CA ALA A 134 -8.32 6.82 -2.12
C ALA A 134 -8.15 7.69 -3.39
N PHE A 135 -7.00 7.60 -4.07
CA PHE A 135 -6.80 8.24 -5.37
C PHE A 135 -7.72 7.66 -6.46
N MET A 136 -7.97 6.35 -6.46
CA MET A 136 -8.95 5.76 -7.38
C MET A 136 -10.37 6.30 -7.16
N ALA A 137 -10.77 6.52 -5.91
CA ALA A 137 -12.07 7.15 -5.60
C ALA A 137 -12.13 8.60 -6.13
N CYS A 138 -11.04 9.36 -6.01
CA CYS A 138 -10.92 10.70 -6.59
C CYS A 138 -11.08 10.70 -8.11
N PHE A 139 -10.42 9.77 -8.80
CA PHE A 139 -10.53 9.62 -10.25
C PHE A 139 -11.93 9.18 -10.69
N SER A 140 -12.57 8.31 -9.92
CA SER A 140 -13.97 7.95 -10.18
C SER A 140 -14.89 9.17 -10.07
N TRP A 141 -14.72 9.96 -9.00
CA TRP A 141 -15.51 11.16 -8.77
C TRP A 141 -15.32 12.21 -9.87
N ILE A 142 -14.07 12.48 -10.28
CA ILE A 142 -13.81 13.44 -11.36
C ILE A 142 -14.34 12.93 -12.70
N SER A 143 -14.28 11.62 -12.97
CA SER A 143 -14.77 11.02 -14.22
C SER A 143 -16.29 11.16 -14.36
N ILE A 144 -17.02 11.00 -13.26
CA ILE A 144 -18.47 11.18 -13.23
C ILE A 144 -18.79 12.67 -13.34
N LYS A 145 -18.19 13.53 -12.51
CA LYS A 145 -18.52 14.96 -12.45
C LYS A 145 -18.09 15.75 -13.70
N SER A 146 -17.02 15.32 -14.37
CA SER A 146 -16.56 15.95 -15.63
C SER A 146 -17.47 15.68 -16.82
N GLY A 147 -18.43 14.75 -16.70
CA GLY A 147 -19.30 14.37 -17.81
C GLY A 147 -18.54 13.75 -18.99
N VAL A 148 -17.25 13.44 -18.84
CA VAL A 148 -16.41 12.85 -19.91
C VAL A 148 -16.96 11.48 -20.31
N LEU A 149 -17.37 10.66 -19.34
CA LEU A 149 -18.07 9.41 -19.60
C LEU A 149 -19.39 9.63 -20.34
N VAL A 150 -20.16 10.65 -19.96
CA VAL A 150 -21.42 10.99 -20.65
C VAL A 150 -21.14 11.46 -22.08
N SER A 151 -20.12 12.28 -22.33
CA SER A 151 -19.76 12.73 -23.68
C SER A 151 -19.29 11.60 -24.60
N LEU A 152 -18.69 10.54 -24.04
CA LEU A 152 -18.23 9.37 -24.80
C LEU A 152 -19.38 8.42 -25.13
N VAL A 153 -20.35 8.27 -24.23
CA VAL A 153 -21.50 7.35 -24.40
C VAL A 153 -22.72 8.05 -25.03
N ALA A 154 -22.82 9.38 -24.94
CA ALA A 154 -23.86 10.21 -25.56
C ALA A 154 -24.10 9.92 -27.06
N PRO A 155 -23.10 9.75 -27.94
CA PRO A 155 -23.37 9.40 -29.33
C PRO A 155 -24.09 8.04 -29.49
N HIS A 156 -23.99 7.14 -28.50
CA HIS A 156 -24.72 5.87 -28.47
C HIS A 156 -26.09 5.95 -27.78
N LEU A 157 -26.38 7.02 -27.02
CA LEU A 157 -27.61 7.23 -26.26
C LEU A 157 -28.53 8.31 -26.85
N ALA A 158 -28.03 9.12 -27.78
CA ALA A 158 -28.78 10.11 -28.54
C ALA A 158 -30.09 9.58 -29.17
N PRO A 159 -30.20 8.31 -29.62
CA PRO A 159 -31.47 7.78 -30.13
C PRO A 159 -32.57 7.61 -29.06
N ARG A 160 -32.25 7.69 -27.76
CA ARG A 160 -33.17 7.37 -26.66
C ARG A 160 -33.67 8.58 -25.85
N GLY A 161 -33.28 9.81 -26.20
CA GLY A 161 -33.86 11.04 -25.65
C GLY A 161 -33.68 11.26 -24.13
N ILE A 162 -32.74 10.55 -23.48
CA ILE A 162 -32.47 10.71 -22.05
C ILE A 162 -31.45 11.82 -21.85
N ASP A 163 -31.90 12.98 -21.36
CA ASP A 163 -31.00 14.07 -20.98
C ASP A 163 -30.33 13.76 -19.63
N MET A 164 -29.13 13.17 -19.70
CA MET A 164 -28.39 12.75 -18.50
C MET A 164 -27.74 13.92 -17.74
N LYS A 165 -27.82 15.16 -18.26
CA LYS A 165 -27.18 16.32 -17.63
C LYS A 165 -27.91 16.81 -16.37
N ASP A 166 -29.24 16.72 -16.31
CA ASP A 166 -30.00 17.19 -15.15
C ASP A 166 -29.93 16.24 -13.94
N ALA A 167 -29.71 14.94 -14.19
CA ALA A 167 -29.57 13.94 -13.12
C ALA A 167 -28.29 14.12 -12.28
N LEU A 168 -27.24 14.75 -12.83
CA LEU A 168 -25.99 14.99 -12.11
C LEU A 168 -26.05 16.21 -11.16
N SER A 169 -26.95 17.15 -11.39
CA SER A 169 -27.02 18.44 -10.68
C SER A 169 -27.84 18.41 -9.38
N THR A 170 -28.54 17.30 -9.12
CA THR A 170 -29.47 17.17 -7.99
C THR A 170 -28.73 16.71 -6.72
N PRO A 171 -29.09 17.12 -5.49
CA PRO A 171 -28.44 16.69 -4.24
C PRO A 171 -28.34 15.17 -4.04
N ILE A 172 -29.23 14.40 -4.67
CA ILE A 172 -29.19 12.93 -4.70
C ILE A 172 -27.90 12.42 -5.36
N SER A 173 -27.35 13.15 -6.33
CA SER A 173 -26.09 12.82 -7.01
C SER A 173 -24.90 12.84 -6.05
N PHE A 174 -24.92 13.70 -5.02
CA PHE A 174 -23.85 13.75 -4.03
C PHE A 174 -23.78 12.46 -3.20
N TYR A 175 -24.92 11.96 -2.72
CA TYR A 175 -24.98 10.73 -1.93
C TYR A 175 -24.63 9.50 -2.78
N THR A 176 -25.12 9.44 -4.02
CA THR A 176 -24.78 8.33 -4.92
C THR A 176 -23.29 8.37 -5.31
N MET A 177 -22.72 9.54 -5.59
CA MET A 177 -21.27 9.66 -5.82
C MET A 177 -20.45 9.31 -4.58
N SER A 178 -20.94 9.65 -3.38
CA SER A 178 -20.31 9.26 -2.10
C SER A 178 -20.31 7.75 -1.90
N LEU A 179 -21.44 7.10 -2.19
CA LEU A 179 -21.54 5.65 -2.17
C LEU A 179 -20.56 5.02 -3.16
N VAL A 180 -20.48 5.57 -4.39
CA VAL A 180 -19.53 5.11 -5.40
C VAL A 180 -18.08 5.26 -4.93
N ALA A 181 -17.71 6.38 -4.30
CA ALA A 181 -16.36 6.59 -3.78
C ALA A 181 -15.97 5.53 -2.73
N ILE A 182 -16.89 5.21 -1.81
CA ILE A 182 -16.70 4.17 -0.80
C ILE A 182 -16.55 2.80 -1.45
N LEU A 183 -17.43 2.47 -2.40
CA LEU A 183 -17.41 1.19 -3.12
C LEU A 183 -16.12 1.01 -3.93
N VAL A 184 -15.65 2.06 -4.61
CA VAL A 184 -14.39 2.06 -5.36
C VAL A 184 -13.21 1.83 -4.43
N GLY A 185 -13.18 2.50 -3.26
CA GLY A 185 -12.16 2.30 -2.24
C GLY A 185 -12.10 0.86 -1.73
N MET A 186 -13.27 0.31 -1.37
CA MET A 186 -13.42 -1.07 -0.92
C MET A 186 -13.05 -2.09 -2.01
N PHE A 187 -13.45 -1.84 -3.25
CA PHE A 187 -13.18 -2.69 -4.40
C PHE A 187 -11.68 -2.76 -4.73
N SER A 188 -11.00 -1.61 -4.73
CA SER A 188 -9.56 -1.52 -5.00
C SER A 188 -8.75 -2.35 -4.01
N THR A 189 -9.06 -2.25 -2.71
CA THR A 189 -8.39 -3.07 -1.67
C THR A 189 -8.71 -4.56 -1.84
N ASN A 190 -9.96 -4.90 -2.18
CA ASN A 190 -10.35 -6.29 -2.41
C ASN A 190 -9.58 -6.92 -3.58
N LEU A 191 -9.43 -6.18 -4.69
CA LEU A 191 -8.68 -6.61 -5.87
C LEU A 191 -7.20 -6.85 -5.54
N TYR A 192 -6.59 -5.97 -4.75
CA TYR A 192 -5.20 -6.15 -4.32
C TYR A 192 -5.00 -7.41 -3.47
N LEU A 193 -5.88 -7.63 -2.49
CA LEU A 193 -5.81 -8.82 -1.63
C LEU A 193 -5.97 -10.09 -2.48
N PHE A 194 -6.91 -10.08 -3.42
CA PHE A 194 -7.12 -11.19 -4.34
C PHE A 194 -5.87 -11.49 -5.18
N ILE A 195 -5.24 -10.47 -5.77
CA ILE A 195 -4.02 -10.65 -6.56
C ILE A 195 -2.88 -11.21 -5.69
N THR A 196 -2.70 -10.65 -4.49
CA THR A 196 -1.65 -11.11 -3.57
C THR A 196 -1.85 -12.59 -3.19
N GLN A 197 -3.09 -12.98 -2.86
CA GLN A 197 -3.43 -14.37 -2.56
C GLN A 197 -3.19 -15.30 -3.76
N ARG A 198 -3.54 -14.88 -4.98
CA ARG A 198 -3.29 -15.67 -6.20
C ARG A 198 -1.81 -15.84 -6.51
N VAL A 199 -1.01 -14.79 -6.34
CA VAL A 199 0.44 -14.86 -6.53
C VAL A 199 1.08 -15.80 -5.51
N GLU A 200 0.65 -15.76 -4.24
CA GLU A 200 1.14 -16.69 -3.23
C GLU A 200 0.77 -18.15 -3.54
N GLN A 201 -0.45 -18.41 -4.04
CA GLN A 201 -0.87 -19.75 -4.44
C GLN A 201 -0.01 -20.31 -5.58
N LEU A 202 0.27 -19.48 -6.59
CA LEU A 202 1.09 -19.87 -7.74
C LEU A 202 2.57 -20.05 -7.37
N SER A 203 3.10 -19.22 -6.47
CA SER A 203 4.47 -19.32 -6.00
C SER A 203 4.72 -20.51 -5.07
N LYS A 204 3.69 -20.99 -4.37
CA LYS A 204 3.77 -22.16 -3.48
C LYS A 204 3.47 -23.47 -4.20
N GLN A 205 3.05 -23.43 -5.47
CA GLN A 205 2.95 -24.61 -6.31
C GLN A 205 4.37 -25.00 -6.75
N PRO A 206 4.91 -26.16 -6.29
CA PRO A 206 6.21 -26.61 -6.77
C PRO A 206 6.14 -26.81 -8.29
N PRO A 207 7.25 -26.57 -9.03
CA PRO A 207 7.30 -26.90 -10.45
C PRO A 207 6.98 -28.39 -10.57
N ASN A 208 5.77 -28.69 -11.04
CA ASN A 208 5.35 -30.05 -11.25
C ASN A 208 6.16 -30.53 -12.46
N GLY A 209 7.28 -31.18 -12.16
CA GLY A 209 8.21 -31.73 -13.12
C GLY A 209 7.46 -32.64 -14.09
N LYS A 210 7.60 -32.33 -15.37
CA LYS A 210 7.60 -33.32 -16.44
C LYS A 210 8.99 -33.32 -17.04
#